data_AF-A0AAQ0BRG3-F1
#
_entry.id   AF-A0AAQ0BRG3-F1
#
_cell.length_a   1.000
_cell.length_b   1.000
_cell.length_c   1.000
_cell.angle_alpha   90.00
_cell.angle_beta   90.00
_cell.angle_gamma   90.00
#
_symmetry.space_group_name_H-M   'P 1'
#
loop_
_entity.id
_entity.type
_entity.pdbx_description
1 polymer ?
#
loop_
_entity_poly.entity_id
_entity_poly.type
_entity_poly.pdbx_seq_one_letter_code
_entity_poly.pdbx_strand_id
1 'polypeptide(L)'
;MRWKYFVAAGLAAGVLVWFFSGMARDASTSAGQAAPAARPAAAPMASRFSGTSSASAPRRAPPPLPSRVIEHIASDYANSAVTREALTQIAYGWSQAIHDVHNPAEAKDAGNAIAKGIACALSQAVLAKSGVDQQAMLGRIKETRAVMLDTEADTQAYIRFQSLAGGQYFDDPGPRSCGFDPGSLQN
;
A
#
# COMPACT_ATOMS: atom_id res chain seq x y z
N MET A 1 -1.10 -42.69 -32.86
CA MET A 1 -1.46 -42.08 -34.18
C MET A 1 -1.41 -40.56 -34.06
N ARG A 2 -1.25 -39.81 -35.16
CA ARG A 2 -1.29 -38.34 -35.19
C ARG A 2 -2.54 -37.89 -35.93
N TRP A 3 -3.35 -37.00 -35.34
CA TRP A 3 -4.10 -36.03 -36.14
C TRP A 3 -4.21 -34.70 -35.39
N LYS A 4 -3.88 -33.60 -36.09
CA LYS A 4 -4.14 -32.22 -35.69
C LYS A 4 -5.43 -31.77 -36.38
N TYR A 5 -6.25 -30.98 -35.70
CA TYR A 5 -7.20 -30.09 -36.38
C TYR A 5 -6.96 -28.65 -35.94
N PHE A 6 -7.04 -27.72 -36.88
CA PHE A 6 -6.71 -26.31 -36.73
C PHE A 6 -7.90 -25.46 -37.21
N VAL A 7 -8.14 -24.34 -36.51
CA VAL A 7 -8.76 -23.09 -37.02
C VAL A 7 -10.21 -23.15 -37.57
N ALA A 8 -11.12 -22.56 -36.80
CA ALA A 8 -11.88 -21.35 -37.17
C ALA A 8 -12.26 -20.64 -35.85
N ALA A 9 -12.00 -19.35 -35.58
CA ALA A 9 -12.22 -18.12 -36.34
C ALA A 9 -13.71 -17.76 -36.43
N GLY A 10 -14.19 -16.96 -35.47
CA GLY A 10 -15.53 -16.36 -35.44
C GLY A 10 -15.46 -14.92 -34.90
N LEU A 11 -16.04 -13.97 -35.64
CA LEU A 11 -15.96 -12.53 -35.38
C LEU A 11 -17.31 -11.97 -34.95
N ALA A 12 -17.35 -11.36 -33.75
CA ALA A 12 -18.28 -10.30 -33.38
C ALA A 12 -17.74 -9.60 -32.10
N ALA A 13 -17.85 -8.30 -31.82
CA ALA A 13 -17.88 -7.04 -32.59
C ALA A 13 -18.59 -6.00 -31.71
N GLY A 14 -17.88 -4.92 -31.32
CA GLY A 14 -18.48 -3.72 -30.71
C GLY A 14 -18.54 -3.66 -29.17
N VAL A 15 -18.62 -2.47 -28.52
CA VAL A 15 -18.40 -1.06 -28.96
C VAL A 15 -17.98 -0.25 -27.72
N LEU A 16 -17.04 0.71 -27.88
CA LEU A 16 -16.71 1.92 -27.09
C LEU A 16 -15.17 2.10 -27.09
N VAL A 17 -14.50 3.06 -27.75
CA VAL A 17 -14.78 4.42 -28.26
C VAL A 17 -14.58 5.55 -27.23
N TRP A 18 -13.35 6.11 -27.26
CA TRP A 18 -12.94 7.48 -26.84
C TRP A 18 -12.96 7.77 -25.33
N PHE A 19 -12.17 8.72 -24.79
CA PHE A 19 -11.48 9.86 -25.41
C PHE A 19 -9.95 9.89 -25.18
N PHE A 20 -9.20 10.19 -26.25
CA PHE A 20 -8.00 11.01 -26.16
C PHE A 20 -8.34 12.39 -26.74
N SER A 21 -7.99 13.48 -26.05
CA SER A 21 -8.13 14.84 -26.57
C SER A 21 -7.20 15.79 -25.84
N GLY A 22 -5.99 15.98 -26.38
CA GLY A 22 -5.14 17.10 -25.99
C GLY A 22 -5.63 18.38 -26.67
N MET A 23 -5.85 19.45 -25.90
CA MET A 23 -6.03 20.78 -26.48
C MET A 23 -4.67 21.45 -26.69
N ALA A 24 -4.18 21.42 -27.93
CA ALA A 24 -3.46 22.56 -28.46
C ALA A 24 -4.47 23.69 -28.74
N ARG A 25 -4.08 24.94 -28.49
CA ARG A 25 -4.90 26.13 -28.80
C ARG A 25 -3.99 27.32 -29.06
N ASP A 26 -3.95 27.75 -30.32
CA ASP A 26 -3.13 28.85 -30.83
C ASP A 26 -4.02 29.99 -31.40
N ALA A 27 -3.38 31.14 -31.67
CA ALA A 27 -3.95 32.44 -32.09
C ALA A 27 -4.74 33.20 -30.99
N SER A 28 -4.41 34.44 -30.60
CA SER A 28 -4.26 35.72 -31.37
C SER A 28 -5.63 36.28 -31.83
N THR A 29 -6.00 37.56 -31.70
CA THR A 29 -5.35 38.83 -31.25
C THR A 29 -6.48 39.88 -30.93
N SER A 30 -6.33 41.12 -30.41
CA SER A 30 -5.21 42.01 -30.02
C SER A 30 -5.70 43.16 -29.08
N ALA A 31 -4.77 44.03 -28.65
CA ALA A 31 -4.92 45.46 -28.26
C ALA A 31 -5.69 45.88 -26.97
N GLY A 32 -5.06 46.79 -26.20
CA GLY A 32 -5.66 47.51 -25.06
C GLY A 32 -4.58 48.01 -24.07
N GLN A 33 -4.27 49.32 -24.06
CA GLN A 33 -3.11 49.89 -23.36
C GLN A 33 -3.52 50.87 -22.25
N ALA A 34 -2.94 50.73 -21.05
CA ALA A 34 -3.08 51.67 -19.92
C ALA A 34 -1.82 51.70 -19.03
N ALA A 35 -1.67 52.76 -18.22
CA ALA A 35 -0.42 53.13 -17.52
C ALA A 35 -0.20 52.43 -16.15
N PRO A 36 1.04 52.38 -15.64
CA PRO A 36 1.35 51.81 -14.33
C PRO A 36 1.05 52.77 -13.16
N ALA A 37 0.62 52.25 -12.01
CA ALA A 37 0.39 53.03 -10.79
C ALA A 37 0.73 52.28 -9.49
N ALA A 38 1.44 52.98 -8.60
CA ALA A 38 1.58 52.80 -7.14
C ALA A 38 1.74 51.37 -6.52
N ARG A 39 2.89 51.14 -5.89
CA ARG A 39 3.01 50.22 -4.74
C ARG A 39 2.54 50.91 -3.46
N PRO A 40 1.71 50.28 -2.61
CA PRO A 40 1.67 50.54 -1.17
C PRO A 40 2.88 49.91 -0.45
N ALA A 41 3.15 50.35 0.79
CA ALA A 41 4.31 49.92 1.57
C ALA A 41 4.10 48.58 2.31
N ALA A 42 5.20 48.02 2.83
CA ALA A 42 5.20 46.76 3.58
C ALA A 42 4.58 46.91 4.98
N ALA A 43 3.86 45.87 5.43
CA ALA A 43 3.38 45.72 6.80
C ALA A 43 3.87 44.36 7.36
N PRO A 44 4.77 44.34 8.35
CA PRO A 44 5.28 43.09 8.94
C PRO A 44 4.38 42.64 10.09
N MET A 45 3.51 41.64 9.85
CA MET A 45 2.90 40.86 10.92
C MET A 45 3.14 39.37 10.73
N ALA A 46 4.14 38.88 11.45
CA ALA A 46 4.37 37.45 11.63
C ALA A 46 3.28 36.87 12.54
N SER A 47 2.13 36.50 11.95
CA SER A 47 1.15 35.64 12.60
C SER A 47 1.81 34.31 12.91
N ARG A 48 2.24 34.14 14.16
CA ARG A 48 2.79 32.88 14.66
C ARG A 48 1.76 31.78 14.40
N PHE A 49 2.13 30.78 13.62
CA PHE A 49 1.40 29.52 13.63
C PHE A 49 1.47 28.97 15.05
N SER A 50 0.36 29.03 15.78
CA SER A 50 0.15 28.25 16.99
C SER A 50 0.03 26.79 16.58
N GLY A 51 1.20 26.18 16.31
CA GLY A 51 1.30 24.76 16.01
C GLY A 51 0.86 23.98 17.22
N THR A 52 -0.42 23.60 17.24
CA THR A 52 -0.94 22.60 18.16
C THR A 52 -0.16 21.32 17.91
N SER A 53 0.82 21.06 18.78
CA SER A 53 1.53 19.79 18.79
C SER A 53 0.52 18.70 19.09
N SER A 54 0.00 18.05 18.04
CA SER A 54 -0.80 16.83 18.15
C SER A 54 0.09 15.77 18.79
N ALA A 55 0.06 15.70 20.12
CA ALA A 55 0.75 14.70 20.89
C ALA A 55 0.30 13.33 20.36
N SER A 56 1.20 12.61 19.71
CA SER A 56 0.90 11.31 19.14
C SER A 56 0.39 10.42 20.25
N ALA A 57 -0.88 10.01 20.17
CA ALA A 57 -1.48 9.13 21.17
C ALA A 57 -0.58 7.89 21.33
N PRO A 58 -0.37 7.40 22.57
CA PRO A 58 0.53 6.27 22.80
C PRO A 58 0.04 5.08 21.98
N ARG A 59 0.83 4.72 20.96
CA ARG A 59 0.51 3.65 20.01
C ARG A 59 0.25 2.39 20.80
N ARG A 60 -0.97 1.84 20.72
CA ARG A 60 -1.27 0.55 21.34
C ARG A 60 -0.23 -0.48 20.88
N ALA A 61 0.18 -1.35 21.80
CA ALA A 61 0.87 -2.56 21.40
C ALA A 61 -0.05 -3.32 20.43
N PRO A 62 0.45 -3.77 19.26
CA PRO A 62 -0.40 -4.43 18.29
C PRO A 62 -0.98 -5.73 18.89
N PRO A 63 -2.19 -6.14 18.48
CA PRO A 63 -2.77 -7.42 18.89
C PRO A 63 -1.81 -8.58 18.57
N PRO A 64 -1.77 -9.62 19.42
CA PRO A 64 -0.95 -10.80 19.17
C PRO A 64 -1.42 -11.52 17.91
N LEU A 65 -0.49 -11.99 17.09
CA LEU A 65 -0.83 -12.75 15.89
C LEU A 65 -1.49 -14.09 16.27
N PRO A 66 -2.50 -14.56 15.51
CA PRO A 66 -3.07 -15.89 15.71
C PRO A 66 -2.01 -16.98 15.60
N SER A 67 -2.05 -17.99 16.48
CA SER A 67 -1.00 -19.03 16.53
C SER A 67 -0.83 -19.74 15.18
N ARG A 68 -1.94 -20.09 14.52
CA ARG A 68 -2.00 -20.63 13.15
C ARG A 68 -1.15 -19.86 12.11
N VAL A 69 -1.04 -18.53 12.26
CA VAL A 69 -0.25 -17.66 11.37
C VAL A 69 1.23 -17.69 11.76
N ILE A 70 1.54 -17.71 13.06
CA ILE A 70 2.90 -17.86 13.58
C ILE A 70 3.46 -19.23 13.17
N GLU A 71 2.65 -20.29 13.32
CA GLU A 71 2.95 -21.67 12.95
C GLU A 71 3.18 -21.81 11.43
N HIS A 72 2.29 -21.25 10.60
CA HIS A 72 2.45 -21.15 9.14
C HIS A 72 3.77 -20.49 8.75
N ILE A 73 4.04 -19.29 9.27
CA ILE A 73 5.26 -18.53 8.95
C ILE A 73 6.51 -19.27 9.43
N ALA A 74 6.47 -19.90 10.60
CA ALA A 74 7.59 -20.65 11.17
C ALA A 74 7.89 -21.97 10.42
N SER A 75 6.84 -22.68 9.99
CA SER A 75 6.92 -23.91 9.19
C SER A 75 7.45 -23.64 7.79
N ASP A 76 6.66 -22.92 6.99
CA ASP A 76 6.79 -22.95 5.53
C ASP A 76 7.96 -22.10 5.03
N TYR A 77 8.45 -21.21 5.89
CA TYR A 77 9.58 -20.32 5.63
C TYR A 77 10.70 -20.47 6.68
N ALA A 78 10.80 -21.64 7.34
CA ALA A 78 11.82 -21.96 8.35
C ALA A 78 13.24 -21.53 7.92
N ASN A 79 13.63 -21.94 6.70
CA ASN A 79 14.94 -21.73 6.06
C ASN A 79 15.18 -20.31 5.50
N SER A 80 14.46 -19.30 6.01
CA SER A 80 14.69 -17.91 5.65
C SER A 80 14.16 -16.97 6.73
N ALA A 81 14.98 -16.65 7.74
CA ALA A 81 14.57 -15.74 8.81
C ALA A 81 14.12 -14.36 8.27
N VAL A 82 14.76 -13.86 7.21
CA VAL A 82 14.35 -12.61 6.53
C VAL A 82 12.94 -12.70 5.89
N THR A 83 12.53 -13.87 5.40
CA THR A 83 11.15 -14.09 4.91
C THR A 83 10.18 -14.09 6.09
N ARG A 84 10.55 -14.75 7.20
CA ARG A 84 9.71 -14.82 8.41
C ARG A 84 9.45 -13.44 9.02
N GLU A 85 10.49 -12.61 9.17
CA GLU A 85 10.33 -11.23 9.68
C GLU A 85 9.52 -10.35 8.72
N ALA A 86 9.76 -10.45 7.40
CA ALA A 86 9.01 -9.68 6.41
C ALA A 86 7.50 -10.00 6.42
N LEU A 87 7.14 -11.28 6.46
CA LEU A 87 5.74 -11.72 6.50
C LEU A 87 5.10 -11.44 7.87
N THR A 88 5.85 -11.57 8.97
CA THR A 88 5.41 -11.21 10.33
C THR A 88 5.06 -9.72 10.42
N GLN A 89 5.88 -8.84 9.82
CA GLN A 89 5.59 -7.41 9.76
C GLN A 89 4.27 -7.11 8.99
N ILE A 90 3.97 -7.84 7.92
CA ILE A 90 2.70 -7.69 7.19
C ILE A 90 1.54 -8.26 8.02
N ALA A 91 1.73 -9.40 8.68
CA ALA A 91 0.73 -10.03 9.54
C ALA A 91 0.29 -9.11 10.69
N TYR A 92 1.20 -8.34 11.31
CA TYR A 92 0.81 -7.32 12.29
C TYR A 92 -0.04 -6.19 11.68
N GLY A 93 0.24 -5.78 10.43
CA GLY A 93 -0.60 -4.82 9.71
C GLY A 93 -2.01 -5.37 9.43
N TRP A 94 -2.12 -6.64 9.04
CA TRP A 94 -3.43 -7.30 8.88
C TRP A 94 -4.15 -7.51 10.22
N SER A 95 -3.44 -7.88 11.28
CA SER A 95 -4.02 -8.05 12.62
C SER A 95 -4.57 -6.73 13.18
N GLN A 96 -3.85 -5.61 12.99
CA GLN A 96 -4.37 -4.27 13.26
C GLN A 96 -5.63 -3.97 12.43
N ALA A 97 -5.64 -4.30 11.13
CA ALA A 97 -6.79 -4.10 10.26
C ALA A 97 -8.03 -4.92 10.64
N ILE A 98 -7.84 -6.09 11.25
CA ILE A 98 -8.92 -7.00 11.66
C ILE A 98 -9.47 -6.62 13.05
N HIS A 99 -8.61 -6.28 14.02
CA HIS A 99 -9.02 -6.13 15.42
C HIS A 99 -9.09 -4.68 15.94
N ASP A 100 -8.31 -3.74 15.39
CA ASP A 100 -8.24 -2.36 15.90
C ASP A 100 -9.08 -1.35 15.10
N VAL A 101 -9.55 -1.69 13.89
CA VAL A 101 -10.20 -0.72 12.98
C VAL A 101 -11.71 -0.59 13.21
N HIS A 102 -12.10 0.56 13.76
CA HIS A 102 -13.47 0.96 14.05
C HIS A 102 -13.88 2.25 13.30
N ASN A 103 -12.90 3.08 12.88
CA ASN A 103 -13.14 4.32 12.14
C ASN A 103 -12.13 4.52 10.97
N PRO A 104 -12.34 5.52 10.08
CA PRO A 104 -11.47 5.75 8.93
C PRO A 104 -10.02 6.11 9.27
N ALA A 105 -9.75 6.76 10.41
CA ALA A 105 -8.37 7.11 10.79
C ALA A 105 -7.58 5.86 11.21
N GLU A 106 -8.20 4.94 11.95
CA GLU A 106 -7.60 3.63 12.24
C GLU A 106 -7.40 2.81 10.96
N ALA A 107 -8.32 2.90 9.99
CA ALA A 107 -8.17 2.25 8.69
C ALA A 107 -6.99 2.83 7.88
N LYS A 108 -6.74 4.15 7.96
CA LYS A 108 -5.53 4.80 7.40
C LYS A 108 -4.27 4.21 8.02
N ASP A 109 -4.20 4.14 9.35
CA ASP A 109 -3.02 3.64 10.07
C ASP A 109 -2.75 2.15 9.83
N ALA A 110 -3.79 1.32 9.80
CA ALA A 110 -3.68 -0.11 9.51
C ALA A 110 -3.27 -0.35 8.05
N GLY A 111 -3.86 0.38 7.09
CA GLY A 111 -3.48 0.30 5.68
C GLY A 111 -2.07 0.82 5.40
N ASN A 112 -1.64 1.89 6.09
CA ASN A 112 -0.25 2.35 6.11
C ASN A 112 0.71 1.26 6.63
N ALA A 113 0.33 0.54 7.70
CA ALA A 113 1.13 -0.56 8.26
C ALA A 113 1.25 -1.74 7.27
N ILE A 114 0.15 -2.12 6.61
CA ILE A 114 0.12 -3.15 5.56
C ILE A 114 1.00 -2.74 4.37
N ALA A 115 0.85 -1.51 3.87
CA ALA A 115 1.65 -0.97 2.77
C ALA A 115 3.15 -0.98 3.11
N LYS A 116 3.51 -0.55 4.33
CA LYS A 116 4.88 -0.61 4.84
C LYS A 116 5.42 -2.04 4.91
N GLY A 117 4.63 -3.01 5.37
CA GLY A 117 5.01 -4.42 5.37
C GLY A 117 5.26 -4.96 3.94
N ILE A 118 4.34 -4.70 3.01
CA ILE A 118 4.46 -5.19 1.62
C ILE A 118 5.70 -4.57 0.95
N ALA A 119 5.95 -3.27 1.14
CA ALA A 119 7.14 -2.61 0.64
C ALA A 119 8.45 -3.07 1.31
N CYS A 120 8.39 -3.70 2.50
CA CYS A 120 9.54 -4.38 3.09
C CYS A 120 9.81 -5.71 2.38
N ALA A 121 8.79 -6.57 2.29
CA ALA A 121 8.91 -7.89 1.67
C ALA A 121 9.36 -7.83 0.20
N LEU A 122 8.88 -6.84 -0.55
CA LEU A 122 9.23 -6.62 -1.96
C LEU A 122 10.47 -5.72 -2.15
N SER A 123 11.17 -5.33 -1.08
CA SER A 123 12.42 -4.57 -1.19
C SER A 123 13.55 -5.42 -1.79
N GLN A 124 14.44 -4.79 -2.56
CA GLN A 124 15.59 -5.51 -3.14
C GLN A 124 16.45 -6.20 -2.07
N ALA A 125 16.58 -5.61 -0.88
CA ALA A 125 17.31 -6.20 0.23
C ALA A 125 16.66 -7.51 0.73
N VAL A 126 15.34 -7.53 0.92
CA VAL A 126 14.63 -8.75 1.34
C VAL A 126 14.60 -9.79 0.23
N LEU A 127 14.35 -9.41 -1.03
CA LEU A 127 14.33 -10.37 -2.16
C LEU A 127 15.71 -11.01 -2.39
N ALA A 128 16.78 -10.21 -2.45
CA ALA A 128 18.14 -10.72 -2.62
C ALA A 128 18.60 -11.60 -1.44
N LYS A 129 18.22 -11.24 -0.20
CA LYS A 129 18.54 -12.02 0.99
C LYS A 129 17.75 -13.33 1.06
N SER A 130 16.44 -13.30 0.78
CA SER A 130 15.56 -14.47 0.82
C SER A 130 15.74 -15.44 -0.35
N GLY A 131 16.49 -15.05 -1.39
CA GLY A 131 16.79 -15.89 -2.54
C GLY A 131 15.59 -16.14 -3.47
N VAL A 132 14.54 -15.31 -3.41
CA VAL A 132 13.34 -15.43 -4.25
C VAL A 132 13.05 -14.15 -5.03
N ASP A 133 12.39 -14.30 -6.18
CA ASP A 133 11.92 -13.17 -6.96
C ASP A 133 10.66 -12.51 -6.36
N GLN A 134 10.28 -11.37 -6.94
CA GLN A 134 9.13 -10.57 -6.51
C GLN A 134 7.79 -11.33 -6.63
N GLN A 135 7.63 -12.20 -7.64
CA GLN A 135 6.38 -12.93 -7.87
C GLN A 135 6.24 -14.10 -6.88
N ALA A 136 7.34 -14.80 -6.56
CA ALA A 136 7.38 -15.79 -5.50
C ALA A 136 7.07 -15.16 -4.12
N MET A 137 7.64 -13.98 -3.81
CA MET A 137 7.31 -13.26 -2.58
C MET A 137 5.84 -12.78 -2.57
N LEU A 138 5.31 -12.30 -3.69
CA LEU A 138 3.88 -11.99 -3.83
C LEU A 138 2.97 -13.24 -3.65
N GLY A 139 3.47 -14.44 -3.94
CA GLY A 139 2.83 -15.71 -3.58
C GLY A 139 2.72 -15.88 -2.06
N ARG A 140 3.87 -15.83 -1.36
CA ARG A 140 3.95 -15.94 0.11
C ARG A 140 3.09 -14.92 0.85
N ILE A 141 3.01 -13.69 0.34
CA ILE A 141 2.13 -12.64 0.87
C ILE A 141 0.65 -13.03 0.72
N LYS A 142 0.24 -13.61 -0.41
CA LYS A 142 -1.16 -14.08 -0.61
C LYS A 142 -1.49 -15.29 0.25
N GLU A 143 -0.56 -16.25 0.36
CA GLU A 143 -0.68 -17.45 1.21
C GLU A 143 -0.86 -17.05 2.68
N THR A 144 0.05 -16.23 3.20
CA THR A 144 -0.02 -15.74 4.60
C THR A 144 -1.28 -14.91 4.86
N ARG A 145 -1.74 -14.13 3.86
CA ARG A 145 -3.02 -13.41 3.96
C ARG A 145 -4.23 -14.35 4.00
N ALA A 146 -4.19 -15.49 3.31
CA ALA A 146 -5.25 -16.48 3.36
C ALA A 146 -5.34 -17.11 4.75
N VAL A 147 -4.20 -17.44 5.39
CA VAL A 147 -4.15 -17.97 6.78
C VAL A 147 -4.61 -16.92 7.81
N MET A 148 -4.35 -15.63 7.58
CA MET A 148 -4.89 -14.53 8.41
C MET A 148 -6.41 -14.32 8.28
N LEU A 149 -7.05 -14.84 7.22
CA LEU A 149 -8.46 -14.58 6.87
C LEU A 149 -9.28 -15.87 6.68
N ASP A 150 -8.75 -17.01 7.13
CA ASP A 150 -9.35 -18.34 7.06
C ASP A 150 -10.66 -18.49 7.88
N THR A 151 -10.89 -17.62 8.87
CA THR A 151 -12.16 -17.54 9.60
C THR A 151 -13.13 -16.54 8.97
N GLU A 152 -14.44 -16.83 9.04
CA GLU A 152 -15.48 -15.90 8.61
C GLU A 152 -15.41 -14.58 9.39
N ALA A 153 -15.14 -14.63 10.69
CA ALA A 153 -15.02 -13.45 11.54
C ALA A 153 -13.89 -12.51 11.10
N ASP A 154 -12.71 -13.07 10.83
CA ASP A 154 -11.54 -12.31 10.37
C ASP A 154 -11.78 -11.75 8.95
N THR A 155 -12.42 -12.52 8.06
CA THR A 155 -12.85 -12.06 6.73
C THR A 155 -13.85 -10.90 6.81
N GLN A 156 -14.90 -11.00 7.64
CA GLN A 156 -15.91 -9.94 7.78
C GLN A 156 -15.33 -8.67 8.41
N ALA A 157 -14.40 -8.81 9.36
CA ALA A 157 -13.65 -7.69 9.92
C ALA A 157 -12.72 -7.03 8.88
N TYR A 158 -12.04 -7.82 8.04
CA TYR A 158 -11.23 -7.28 6.95
C TYR A 158 -12.08 -6.54 5.90
N ILE A 159 -13.29 -7.02 5.60
CA ILE A 159 -14.25 -6.32 4.72
C ILE A 159 -14.66 -4.96 5.33
N ARG A 160 -14.89 -4.90 6.66
CA ARG A 160 -15.14 -3.64 7.39
C ARG A 160 -13.96 -2.67 7.22
N PHE A 161 -12.73 -3.12 7.41
CA PHE A 161 -11.53 -2.34 7.13
C PHE A 161 -11.50 -1.83 5.69
N GLN A 162 -11.78 -2.68 4.68
CA GLN A 162 -11.81 -2.26 3.28
C GLN A 162 -12.87 -1.17 3.01
N SER A 163 -14.04 -1.23 3.64
CA SER A 163 -15.06 -0.16 3.50
C SER A 163 -14.63 1.15 4.16
N LEU A 164 -13.94 1.11 5.31
CA LEU A 164 -13.45 2.29 6.02
C LEU A 164 -12.20 2.90 5.37
N ALA A 165 -11.41 2.08 4.67
CA ALA A 165 -10.28 2.49 3.85
C ALA A 165 -10.67 3.03 2.47
N GLY A 166 -11.95 2.91 2.08
CA GLY A 166 -12.46 3.34 0.77
C GLY A 166 -12.19 4.83 0.51
N GLY A 167 -11.57 5.13 -0.64
CA GLY A 167 -11.24 6.50 -1.04
C GLY A 167 -10.03 7.13 -0.32
N GLN A 168 -9.35 6.39 0.57
CA GLN A 168 -8.15 6.87 1.24
C GLN A 168 -6.88 6.53 0.47
N TYR A 169 -5.90 7.44 0.49
CA TYR A 169 -4.54 7.20 0.01
C TYR A 169 -3.68 6.69 1.17
N PHE A 170 -2.94 5.59 0.96
CA PHE A 170 -1.89 5.17 1.90
C PHE A 170 -0.59 5.92 1.62
N ASP A 171 0.19 6.15 2.67
CA ASP A 171 1.45 6.89 2.55
C ASP A 171 2.51 6.00 1.89
N ASP A 172 3.37 6.58 1.05
CA ASP A 172 4.53 5.86 0.52
C ASP A 172 5.46 5.50 1.70
N PRO A 173 5.68 4.21 2.00
CA PRO A 173 6.59 3.79 3.08
C PRO A 173 8.06 4.05 2.77
N GLY A 174 8.39 4.39 1.51
CA GLY A 174 9.72 4.78 1.07
C GLY A 174 10.78 3.67 1.18
N PRO A 175 12.07 4.03 1.05
CA PRO A 175 13.17 3.06 0.98
C PRO A 175 13.53 2.41 2.33
N ARG A 176 12.86 2.75 3.43
CA ARG A 176 13.05 2.14 4.77
C ARG A 176 11.73 1.58 5.31
N SER A 177 11.13 0.74 4.48
CA SER A 177 9.89 0.03 4.71
C SER A 177 9.99 -1.09 5.77
N CYS A 178 11.16 -1.70 5.98
CA CYS A 178 11.34 -2.71 7.02
C CYS A 178 11.43 -2.10 8.44
N GLY A 179 10.90 -2.81 9.44
CA GLY A 179 11.10 -2.54 10.87
C GLY A 179 12.36 -3.19 11.45
N PHE A 180 13.02 -4.03 10.67
CA PHE A 180 14.27 -4.75 10.95
C PHE A 180 15.29 -4.46 9.85
N ASP A 181 16.56 -4.85 10.04
CA ASP A 181 17.58 -4.83 8.99
C ASP A 181 17.70 -6.21 8.30
N PRO A 182 17.35 -6.35 7.00
CA PRO A 182 17.54 -7.59 6.25
C PRO A 182 19.01 -8.05 6.16
N GLY A 183 19.98 -7.13 6.29
CA GLY A 183 21.40 -7.44 6.32
C GLY A 183 21.77 -8.31 7.51
N SER A 184 21.36 -7.89 8.72
CA SER A 184 21.65 -8.51 10.01
C SER A 184 21.12 -9.94 10.21
N LEU A 185 20.06 -10.33 9.50
CA LEU A 185 19.41 -11.64 9.67
C LEU A 185 20.24 -12.77 9.06
N GLN A 186 20.04 -13.99 9.55
CA GLN A 186 20.53 -15.20 8.89
C GLN A 186 19.49 -15.71 7.87
N ASN A 187 19.86 -16.67 7.03
CA ASN A 187 18.93 -17.37 6.16
C ASN A 187 18.58 -18.71 6.80
#